data_AF-A0A523W644-F1
#
_entry.id   AF-A0A523W644-F1
#
_cell.length_a   1.000
_cell.length_b   1.000
_cell.length_c   1.000
_cell.angle_alpha   90.00
_cell.angle_beta   90.00
_cell.angle_gamma   90.00
#
_symmetry.space_group_name_H-M   'P 1'
#
loop_
_entity.id
_entity.type
_entity.pdbx_description
1 polymer ?
#
loop_
_entity_poly.entity_id
_entity_poly.type
_entity_poly.pdbx_seq_one_letter_code
_entity_poly.pdbx_strand_id
1 'polypeptide(L)' 'MPRCPKCGKEAGEFFYCVNCGALIKEECPGCREWVDVSMEKCLKCGKPNRLYTLDPHSKKIGS' A
#
# COMPACT_ATOMS: atom_id res chain seq x y z
N MET A 1 -9.20 6.03 4.67
CA MET A 1 -7.94 6.16 3.91
C MET A 1 -6.87 5.22 4.44
N PRO A 2 -5.92 4.76 3.61
CA PRO A 2 -4.80 3.94 4.08
C PRO A 2 -3.92 4.74 5.06
N ARG A 3 -3.42 4.07 6.10
CA ARG A 3 -2.37 4.61 6.96
C ARG A 3 -1.03 4.48 6.26
N CYS A 4 -0.19 5.49 6.40
CA CYS A 4 1.15 5.45 5.86
C CYS A 4 2.00 4.44 6.64
N PRO A 5 2.61 3.44 5.97
CA PRO A 5 3.44 2.43 6.65
C PRO A 5 4.74 3.02 7.22
N LYS A 6 5.18 4.17 6.67
CA LYS A 6 6.43 4.83 7.08
C LYS A 6 6.27 5.69 8.34
N CYS A 7 5.16 6.44 8.47
CA CYS A 7 4.97 7.40 9.58
C CYS A 7 3.73 7.12 10.44
N GLY A 8 2.91 6.12 10.10
CA GLY A 8 1.71 5.72 10.85
C GLY A 8 0.52 6.69 10.74
N LYS A 9 0.71 7.88 10.16
CA LYS A 9 -0.34 8.89 9.97
C LYS A 9 -1.22 8.55 8.77
N GLU A 10 -2.43 9.12 8.74
CA GLU A 10 -3.31 9.01 7.59
C GLU A 10 -2.63 9.60 6.35
N ALA A 11 -2.64 8.80 5.27
CA ALA A 11 -1.89 9.13 4.09
C ALA A 11 -2.70 9.96 3.08
N GLY A 12 -4.02 10.02 3.25
CA GLY A 12 -4.95 10.71 2.36
C GLY A 12 -5.33 9.86 1.14
N GLU A 13 -5.91 10.51 0.13
CA GLU A 13 -6.34 9.85 -1.13
C GLU A 13 -5.26 9.89 -2.24
N PHE A 14 -4.14 10.55 -1.97
CA PHE A 14 -3.04 10.79 -2.91
C PHE A 14 -2.18 9.55 -3.17
N PHE A 15 -1.30 9.63 -4.17
CA PHE A 15 -0.27 8.60 -4.43
C PHE A 15 0.85 8.60 -3.39
N TYR A 16 1.04 9.70 -2.67
CA TYR A 16 2.10 9.88 -1.68
C TYR A 16 1.51 10.37 -0.36
N CYS A 17 2.10 9.94 0.76
CA CYS A 17 1.71 10.39 2.08
C CYS A 17 2.05 11.87 2.26
N VAL A 18 1.03 12.68 2.54
CA VAL A 18 1.17 14.13 2.77
C VAL A 18 2.07 14.49 3.96
N ASN A 19 2.31 13.54 4.88
CA ASN A 19 3.09 13.78 6.09
C ASN A 19 4.58 13.45 5.94
N CYS A 20 4.95 12.48 5.09
CA CYS A 20 6.34 12.00 4.99
C CYS A 20 6.83 11.69 3.57
N GLY A 21 5.98 11.87 2.55
CA GLY A 21 6.30 11.65 1.15
C GLY A 21 6.42 10.18 0.73
N ALA A 22 6.10 9.22 1.60
CA ALA A 22 6.15 7.80 1.25
C ALA A 22 5.08 7.45 0.19
N LEU A 23 5.43 6.60 -0.78
CA LEU A 23 4.50 6.11 -1.79
C LEU A 23 3.42 5.24 -1.12
N ILE A 24 2.15 5.54 -1.41
CA ILE A 24 0.98 4.88 -0.81
C ILE A 24 0.04 4.21 -1.83
N LYS A 25 0.21 4.51 -3.11
CA LYS A 25 -0.44 3.79 -4.21
C LYS A 25 0.60 3.48 -5.28
N GLU A 26 0.61 2.27 -5.79
CA GLU A 26 1.41 1.90 -6.97
C GLU A 26 0.53 1.41 -8.11
N GLU A 27 1.07 1.44 -9.32
CA GLU A 27 0.44 0.81 -10.47
C GLU A 27 0.71 -0.70 -10.43
N CYS A 28 -0.35 -1.51 -10.51
CA CYS A 28 -0.22 -2.96 -10.56
C CYS A 28 0.48 -3.40 -11.87
N PRO A 29 1.57 -4.17 -11.81
CA PRO A 29 2.33 -4.58 -12.99
C PRO A 29 1.58 -5.59 -13.88
N GLY A 30 0.41 -6.09 -13.46
CA GLY A 30 -0.40 -7.02 -14.24
C GLY A 30 -1.45 -6.35 -15.12
N CYS A 31 -2.20 -5.42 -14.55
CA CYS A 31 -3.37 -4.82 -15.19
C CYS A 31 -3.34 -3.29 -15.23
N ARG A 32 -2.24 -2.68 -14.75
CA ARG A 32 -2.02 -1.23 -14.64
C ARG A 32 -3.07 -0.50 -13.80
N GLU A 33 -3.74 -1.23 -12.91
CA GLU A 33 -4.69 -0.65 -11.96
C GLU A 33 -3.94 -0.07 -10.76
N TRP A 34 -4.38 1.08 -10.26
CA TRP A 34 -3.81 1.67 -9.06
C TRP A 34 -4.22 0.86 -7.83
N VAL A 35 -3.24 0.45 -7.02
CA VAL A 35 -3.44 -0.34 -5.81
C VAL A 35 -2.85 0.36 -4.59
N ASP A 36 -3.62 0.44 -3.52
CA ASP A 36 -3.17 0.99 -2.23
C ASP A 36 -2.23 0.03 -1.51
N VAL A 37 -1.26 0.55 -0.74
CA VAL A 37 -0.30 -0.30 0.01
C VAL A 37 -0.98 -1.28 0.95
N SER A 38 -2.19 -0.96 1.42
CA SER A 38 -2.94 -1.80 2.35
C SER A 38 -3.50 -3.05 1.69
N MET A 39 -3.46 -3.16 0.37
CA MET A 39 -3.89 -4.35 -0.36
C MET A 39 -2.73 -5.32 -0.54
N GLU A 40 -2.84 -6.56 -0.08
CA GLU A 40 -1.83 -7.60 -0.33
C GLU A 40 -1.70 -7.96 -1.82
N LYS A 41 -2.81 -7.88 -2.55
CA LYS A 41 -2.90 -8.20 -3.98
C LYS A 41 -3.86 -7.27 -4.71
N CYS A 42 -3.62 -7.08 -6.00
CA CYS A 42 -4.51 -6.32 -6.86
C CYS A 42 -5.88 -7.01 -6.95
N LEU A 43 -6.96 -6.30 -6.61
CA LEU A 43 -8.32 -6.85 -6.66
C LEU A 43 -8.78 -7.21 -8.08
N LYS A 44 -8.21 -6.58 -9.11
CA LYS A 44 -8.61 -6.78 -10.50
C LYS A 44 -7.96 -8.00 -11.16
N CYS A 45 -6.69 -8.27 -10.87
CA CYS A 45 -5.95 -9.35 -11.53
C CYS A 45 -5.31 -10.36 -10.57
N GLY A 46 -5.43 -10.17 -9.25
CA GLY A 46 -4.90 -11.08 -8.23
C GLY A 46 -3.38 -11.07 -8.08
N LYS A 47 -2.63 -10.29 -8.87
CA LYS A 47 -1.16 -10.19 -8.72
C LYS A 47 -0.77 -9.53 -7.39
N PRO A 48 0.36 -9.94 -6.78
CA PRO A 48 0.81 -9.40 -5.50
C PRO A 48 1.13 -7.91 -5.61
N ASN A 49 0.77 -7.16 -4.58
CA ASN A 49 1.12 -5.75 -4.43
C ASN A 49 2.51 -5.64 -3.79
N ARG A 50 3.44 -4.92 -4.43
CA ARG A 50 4.82 -4.85 -3.95
C ARG A 50 4.94 -3.94 -2.72
N LEU A 51 4.15 -2.87 -2.67
CA LEU A 51 4.13 -1.90 -1.58
C LEU A 51 3.61 -2.50 -0.27
N TYR A 52 2.73 -3.51 -0.32
CA TYR A 52 2.26 -4.21 0.87
C TYR A 52 3.41 -4.86 1.64
N THR A 53 4.40 -5.41 0.93
CA THR A 53 5.57 -6.05 1.57
C THR A 53 6.53 -5.07 2.24
N LEU A 54 6.40 -3.77 1.94
CA LEU A 54 7.21 -2.71 2.54
C LEU A 54 6.60 -2.19 3.84
N ASP A 55 5.40 -2.64 4.21
CA ASP A 55 4.81 -2.35 5.50
C ASP A 55 5.35 -3.32 6.56
N PRO A 56 6.15 -2.86 7.54
CA PRO A 56 6.56 -3.68 8.67
C PRO A 56 5.37 -4.03 9.59
N HIS A 57 4.22 -3.39 9.45
CA HIS A 57 3.03 -3.61 10.28
C HIS A 57 2.07 -4.69 9.74
N SER A 58 2.26 -5.15 8.50
CA SER A 58 1.48 -6.23 7.86
C SER A 58 1.90 -7.61 8.36
N LYS A 59 3.03 -7.71 9.06
CA LYS A 59 3.40 -8.86 9.90
C LYS A 59 2.88 -8.72 11.33
N LYS A 60 1.55 -8.76 11.50
CA LYS A 60 0.94 -9.17 12.78
C LYS A 60 -0.22 -10.13 12.53
N ILE A 61 0.09 -11.28 11.93
CA ILE A 61 -0.64 -12.52 12.22
C ILE A 61 0.40 -13.58 12.56
N GLY A 62 0.33 -14.17 13.77
CA GLY A 62 1.12 -15.35 14.13
C GLY A 62 1.83 -15.32 15.48
N SER A 63 1.07 -15.31 16.58
CA SER A 63 1.28 -16.22 17.73
C SER A 63 -0.04 -16.38 18.46
#